data_AF-A0A936NMH8-F1
#
_entry.id   AF-A0A936NMH8-F1
#
_cell.length_a   1.000
_cell.length_b   1.000
_cell.length_c   1.000
_cell.angle_alpha   90.00
_cell.angle_beta   90.00
_cell.angle_gamma   90.00
#
_symmetry.space_group_name_H-M   'P 1'
#
loop_
_entity.id
_entity.type
_entity.pdbx_description
1 polymer ?
#
loop_
_entity_poly.entity_id
_entity_poly.type
_entity_poly.pdbx_seq_one_letter_code
_entity_poly.pdbx_strand_id
1 'polypeptide(L)'
;MRTFTWLGALLFITLLLATQSEAGGHPKLADTATSDHHDLAMYYEEEAQKNKSKAMDWEFAADYFEKFPDAYTGKMKVSEHIASLREAAADFRKTAEKDQQLASKHRAMMRQGVGP
;
A
#
# COMPACT_ATOMS: atom_id res chain seq x y z
N MET A 1 -10.58 -28.30 -28.20
CA MET A 1 -9.76 -27.08 -28.08
C MET A 1 -10.49 -26.14 -27.12
N ARG A 2 -9.98 -25.93 -25.90
CA ARG A 2 -10.58 -25.02 -24.91
C ARG A 2 -9.80 -23.71 -24.93
N THR A 3 -10.44 -22.64 -25.37
CA THR A 3 -9.95 -21.26 -25.27
C THR A 3 -10.04 -20.83 -23.80
N PHE A 4 -8.94 -21.00 -23.06
CA PHE A 4 -8.85 -20.54 -21.68
C PHE A 4 -8.57 -19.03 -21.67
N THR A 5 -9.42 -18.32 -20.95
CA THR A 5 -9.68 -16.89 -20.95
C THR A 5 -8.52 -16.09 -20.33
N TRP A 6 -7.75 -15.39 -21.17
CA TRP A 6 -6.70 -14.43 -20.78
C TRP A 6 -7.23 -13.07 -20.28
N LEU A 7 -8.55 -12.94 -20.12
CA LEU A 7 -9.19 -11.68 -19.71
C LEU A 7 -9.10 -11.39 -18.20
N GLY A 8 -8.73 -12.37 -17.36
CA GLY A 8 -8.66 -12.19 -15.91
C GLY A 8 -7.47 -11.37 -15.42
N ALA A 9 -6.29 -11.55 -16.04
CA ALA A 9 -5.05 -10.90 -15.60
C ALA A 9 -4.99 -9.40 -15.94
N LEU A 10 -5.67 -8.98 -17.02
CA LEU A 10 -5.70 -7.58 -17.46
C LEU A 10 -6.55 -6.67 -16.54
N LEU A 11 -7.55 -7.22 -15.86
CA LEU A 11 -8.42 -6.45 -14.96
C LEU A 11 -7.75 -6.12 -13.61
N PHE A 12 -6.83 -6.95 -13.12
CA PHE A 12 -6.13 -6.68 -11.85
C PHE A 12 -5.06 -5.59 -11.98
N ILE A 13 -4.31 -5.57 -13.09
CA ILE A 13 -3.23 -4.59 -13.30
C ILE A 13 -3.79 -3.19 -13.59
N THR A 14 -4.91 -3.11 -14.31
CA THR A 14 -5.59 -1.82 -14.57
C THR A 14 -6.28 -1.26 -13.33
N LEU A 15 -6.76 -2.11 -12.43
CA LEU A 15 -7.33 -1.68 -11.15
C LEU A 15 -6.25 -1.19 -10.15
N LEU A 16 -5.05 -1.78 -10.17
CA LEU A 16 -3.90 -1.32 -9.37
C LEU A 16 -3.36 0.05 -9.81
N LEU A 17 -3.48 0.43 -11.09
CA LEU A 17 -3.15 1.79 -11.55
C LEU A 17 -4.22 2.83 -11.18
N ALA A 18 -5.50 2.45 -11.13
CA ALA A 18 -6.58 3.36 -10.76
C ALA A 18 -6.57 3.75 -9.26
N THR A 19 -5.84 3.01 -8.42
CA THR A 19 -5.68 3.34 -6.98
C THR A 19 -4.46 4.22 -6.67
N GLN A 20 -3.66 4.59 -7.68
CA GLN A 20 -2.56 5.55 -7.50
C GLN A 20 -3.03 7.02 -7.49
N SER A 21 -4.34 7.28 -7.68
CA SER A 21 -4.91 8.64 -7.60
C SER A 21 -5.07 9.17 -6.17
N GLU A 22 -4.73 8.39 -5.14
CA GLU A 22 -4.56 8.87 -3.76
C GLU A 22 -3.07 8.93 -3.36
N ALA A 23 -2.21 9.34 -4.28
CA ALA A 23 -0.91 9.89 -3.91
C ALA A 23 -1.12 11.31 -3.35
N GLY A 24 -1.13 11.44 -2.02
CA GLY A 24 -0.81 12.71 -1.34
C GLY A 24 -1.97 13.49 -0.72
N GLY A 25 -3.15 12.90 -0.57
CA GLY A 25 -4.16 13.47 0.32
C GLY A 25 -3.93 12.97 1.73
N HIS A 26 -3.21 13.70 2.59
CA HIS A 26 -3.44 13.56 4.03
C HIS A 26 -4.95 13.81 4.22
N PRO A 27 -5.77 12.83 4.64
CA PRO A 27 -7.14 13.13 4.98
C PRO A 27 -7.10 14.18 6.07
N LYS A 28 -8.04 15.10 5.96
CA LYS A 28 -8.24 16.33 6.72
C LYS A 28 -8.21 16.18 8.26
N LEU A 29 -8.07 14.96 8.78
CA LEU A 29 -7.88 14.64 10.19
C LEU A 29 -6.45 14.91 10.70
N ALA A 30 -5.44 14.85 9.83
CA ALA A 30 -4.05 15.07 10.25
C ALA A 30 -3.72 16.54 10.59
N ASP A 31 -4.58 17.48 10.18
CA ASP A 31 -4.36 18.93 10.31
C ASP A 31 -5.53 19.66 11.01
N THR A 32 -6.38 18.92 11.73
CA THR A 32 -7.32 19.53 12.64
C THR A 32 -6.71 19.52 14.03
N ALA A 33 -6.34 20.69 14.53
CA ALA A 33 -5.93 21.00 15.91
C ALA A 33 -7.01 20.66 16.98
N THR A 34 -7.94 19.76 16.64
CA THR A 34 -9.10 19.34 17.41
C THR A 34 -9.30 17.81 17.39
N SER A 35 -8.49 17.03 16.66
CA SER A 35 -8.61 15.57 16.64
C SER A 35 -7.93 14.96 17.86
N ASP A 36 -8.71 14.23 18.68
CA ASP A 36 -8.18 13.54 19.85
C ASP A 36 -7.11 12.51 19.44
N HIS A 37 -6.09 12.35 20.29
CA HIS A 37 -5.03 11.36 20.11
C HIS A 37 -5.57 9.94 19.96
N HIS A 38 -6.77 9.64 20.49
CA HIS A 38 -7.44 8.37 20.24
C HIS A 38 -7.76 8.17 18.75
N ASP A 39 -8.43 9.15 18.12
CA ASP A 39 -8.82 9.09 16.72
C ASP A 39 -7.60 9.06 15.80
N LEU A 40 -6.56 9.84 16.13
CA LEU A 40 -5.30 9.84 15.38
C LEU A 40 -4.58 8.48 15.49
N ALA A 41 -4.58 7.85 16.67
CA ALA A 41 -4.00 6.53 16.84
C ALA A 41 -4.73 5.46 16.01
N MET A 42 -6.07 5.50 16.00
CA MET A 42 -6.89 4.58 15.20
C MET A 42 -6.69 4.81 13.70
N TYR A 43 -6.69 6.07 13.27
CA TYR A 43 -6.48 6.44 11.87
C TYR A 43 -5.13 5.92 11.34
N TYR A 44 -4.03 6.20 12.04
CA TYR A 44 -2.71 5.74 11.58
C TYR A 44 -2.54 4.22 11.70
N GLU A 45 -3.26 3.54 12.60
CA GLU A 45 -3.27 2.08 12.59
C GLU A 45 -3.99 1.52 11.36
N GLU A 46 -5.11 2.11 10.97
CA GLU A 46 -5.83 1.73 9.75
C GLU A 46 -4.97 1.96 8.50
N GLU A 47 -4.31 3.11 8.39
CA GLU A 47 -3.39 3.40 7.29
C GLU A 47 -2.21 2.43 7.24
N ALA A 48 -1.65 2.06 8.41
CA ALA A 48 -0.61 1.05 8.47
C ALA A 48 -1.08 -0.30 7.91
N GLN A 49 -2.32 -0.72 8.19
CA GLN A 49 -2.88 -1.95 7.64
C GLN A 49 -3.16 -1.86 6.14
N LYS A 50 -3.69 -0.72 5.66
CA LYS A 50 -3.88 -0.48 4.21
C LYS A 50 -2.56 -0.55 3.46
N ASN A 51 -1.52 0.10 3.98
CA ASN A 51 -0.19 0.09 3.38
C ASN A 51 0.46 -1.30 3.43
N LYS A 52 0.24 -2.09 4.49
CA LYS A 52 0.63 -3.52 4.51
C LYS A 52 -0.08 -4.33 3.43
N SER A 53 -1.39 -4.13 3.25
CA SER A 53 -2.15 -4.81 2.19
C SER A 53 -1.62 -4.46 0.80
N LYS A 54 -1.42 -3.16 0.51
CA LYS A 54 -0.85 -2.71 -0.75
C LYS A 54 0.52 -3.32 -1.00
N ALA A 55 1.38 -3.38 0.02
CA ALA A 55 2.68 -4.04 -0.11
C ALA A 55 2.54 -5.51 -0.53
N MET A 56 1.64 -6.27 0.12
CA MET A 56 1.39 -7.68 -0.22
C MET A 56 0.87 -7.84 -1.65
N ASP A 57 0.00 -6.95 -2.13
CA ASP A 57 -0.51 -7.00 -3.50
C ASP A 57 0.62 -6.82 -4.53
N TRP A 58 1.55 -5.90 -4.27
CA TRP A 58 2.71 -5.68 -5.12
C TRP A 58 3.72 -6.83 -5.07
N GLU A 59 3.93 -7.44 -3.91
CA GLU A 59 4.75 -8.67 -3.80
C GLU A 59 4.13 -9.83 -4.54
N PHE A 60 2.82 -10.01 -4.40
CA PHE A 60 2.09 -11.05 -5.13
C PHE A 60 2.22 -10.86 -6.65
N ALA A 61 2.13 -9.63 -7.14
CA ALA A 61 2.35 -9.32 -8.55
C ALA A 61 3.79 -9.66 -8.99
N ALA A 62 4.79 -9.32 -8.17
CA ALA A 62 6.19 -9.66 -8.44
C ALA A 62 6.39 -11.17 -8.53
N ASP A 63 5.87 -11.93 -7.56
CA ASP A 63 5.93 -13.39 -7.50
C ASP A 63 5.19 -14.05 -8.67
N TYR A 64 4.08 -13.44 -9.11
CA TYR A 64 3.34 -13.91 -10.28
C TYR A 64 4.21 -13.83 -11.54
N PHE A 65 4.84 -12.68 -11.81
CA PHE A 65 5.70 -12.53 -12.99
C PHE A 65 7.02 -13.28 -12.88
N GLU A 66 7.52 -13.56 -11.67
CA GLU A 66 8.65 -14.45 -11.47
C GLU A 66 8.31 -15.90 -11.86
N LYS A 67 7.09 -16.37 -11.53
CA LYS A 67 6.61 -17.72 -11.90
C LYS A 67 6.16 -17.83 -13.35
N PHE A 68 5.61 -16.75 -13.91
CA PHE A 68 5.04 -16.71 -15.26
C PHE A 68 5.63 -15.53 -16.06
N PRO A 69 6.93 -15.55 -16.39
CA PRO A 69 7.58 -14.44 -17.07
C PRO A 69 6.97 -14.14 -18.45
N ASP A 70 6.50 -15.17 -19.15
CA ASP A 70 5.87 -15.04 -20.47
C ASP A 70 4.50 -14.33 -20.42
N ALA A 71 3.91 -14.18 -19.23
CA ALA A 71 2.68 -13.40 -19.05
C ALA A 71 2.94 -11.88 -19.16
N TYR A 72 4.19 -11.45 -19.05
CA TYR A 72 4.57 -10.05 -19.19
C TYR A 72 4.77 -9.68 -20.66
N THR A 73 4.01 -8.70 -21.14
CA THR A 73 4.03 -8.25 -22.55
C THR A 73 4.55 -6.82 -22.72
N GLY A 74 5.16 -6.25 -21.67
CA GLY A 74 5.66 -4.88 -21.69
C GLY A 74 6.99 -4.72 -22.43
N LYS A 75 7.43 -3.46 -22.56
CA LYS A 75 8.61 -3.08 -23.37
C LYS A 75 9.95 -3.24 -22.64
N MET A 76 9.94 -3.27 -21.30
CA MET A 76 11.16 -3.44 -20.50
C MET A 76 11.43 -4.92 -20.24
N LYS A 77 12.57 -5.27 -19.64
CA LYS A 77 12.82 -6.66 -19.28
C LYS A 77 11.89 -7.07 -18.14
N VAL A 78 11.36 -8.29 -18.17
CA VAL A 78 10.50 -8.82 -17.09
C VAL A 78 11.19 -8.74 -15.72
N SER A 79 12.51 -8.93 -15.67
CA SER A 79 13.31 -8.78 -14.45
C SER A 79 13.30 -7.35 -13.89
N GLU A 80 13.33 -6.34 -14.77
CA GLU A 80 13.27 -4.93 -14.37
C GLU A 80 11.86 -4.57 -13.90
N HIS A 81 10.83 -5.14 -14.53
CA HIS A 81 9.45 -5.01 -14.06
C HIS A 81 9.25 -5.64 -12.68
N ILE A 82 9.69 -6.87 -12.46
CA ILE A 82 9.66 -7.55 -11.15
C ILE A 82 10.38 -6.71 -10.09
N ALA A 83 11.55 -6.15 -10.42
CA ALA A 83 12.28 -5.26 -9.51
C ALA A 83 11.45 -4.03 -9.13
N SER A 84 10.79 -3.37 -10.10
CA SER A 84 9.92 -2.22 -9.81
C SER A 84 8.71 -2.55 -8.92
N LEU A 85 8.14 -3.76 -9.07
CA LEU A 85 7.03 -4.21 -8.22
C LEU A 85 7.50 -4.45 -6.79
N ARG A 86 8.69 -5.05 -6.62
CA ARG A 86 9.31 -5.24 -5.31
C ARG A 86 9.71 -3.92 -4.65
N GLU A 87 10.17 -2.94 -5.43
CA GLU A 87 10.45 -1.59 -4.95
C GLU A 87 9.17 -0.91 -4.44
N ALA A 88 8.08 -0.96 -5.21
CA ALA A 88 6.78 -0.45 -4.77
C ALA A 88 6.31 -1.12 -3.47
N ALA A 89 6.44 -2.45 -3.36
CA ALA A 89 6.12 -3.15 -2.12
C ALA A 89 6.97 -2.69 -0.92
N ALA A 90 8.27 -2.43 -1.14
CA ALA A 90 9.16 -1.91 -0.10
C ALA A 90 8.74 -0.50 0.37
N ASP A 91 8.35 0.38 -0.55
CA ASP A 91 7.87 1.73 -0.23
C ASP A 91 6.59 1.71 0.61
N PHE A 92 5.64 0.84 0.27
CA PHE A 92 4.43 0.67 1.06
C PHE A 92 4.72 0.11 2.45
N ARG A 93 5.65 -0.84 2.60
CA ARG A 93 6.10 -1.32 3.93
C ARG A 93 6.70 -0.21 4.77
N LYS A 94 7.60 0.58 4.18
CA LYS A 94 8.21 1.72 4.86
C LYS A 94 7.16 2.74 5.31
N THR A 95 6.13 2.94 4.50
CA THR A 95 5.01 3.84 4.85
C THR A 95 4.18 3.26 6.00
N ALA A 96 3.83 1.96 5.93
CA ALA A 96 3.13 1.28 7.01
C ALA A 96 3.88 1.33 8.35
N GLU A 97 5.21 1.22 8.32
CA GLU A 97 6.05 1.36 9.52
C GLU A 97 5.97 2.77 10.11
N LYS A 98 5.99 3.81 9.26
CA LYS A 98 5.83 5.20 9.71
C LYS A 98 4.45 5.44 10.33
N ASP A 99 3.40 4.92 9.72
CA ASP A 99 2.04 5.04 10.23
C ASP A 99 1.91 4.31 11.58
N GLN A 100 2.48 3.11 11.70
CA GLN A 100 2.52 2.37 12.96
C GLN A 100 3.30 3.11 14.07
N GLN A 101 4.38 3.81 13.70
CA GLN A 101 5.11 4.68 14.63
C GLN A 101 4.27 5.88 15.06
N LEU A 102 3.52 6.51 14.14
CA LEU A 102 2.62 7.62 14.46
C LEU A 102 1.48 7.18 15.38
N ALA A 103 0.83 6.05 15.09
CA ALA A 103 -0.17 5.46 15.97
C ALA A 103 0.38 5.21 17.38
N SER A 104 1.61 4.69 17.45
CA SER A 104 2.29 4.43 18.74
C SER A 104 2.60 5.71 19.51
N LYS A 105 2.97 6.80 18.82
CA LYS A 105 3.20 8.13 19.43
C LYS A 105 1.91 8.69 20.03
N HIS A 106 0.81 8.68 19.30
CA HIS A 106 -0.48 9.15 19.83
C HIS A 106 -0.96 8.32 21.02
N ARG A 107 -0.77 7.00 20.99
CA ARG A 107 -1.03 6.14 22.16
C ARG A 107 -0.17 6.49 23.37
N ALA A 108 1.09 6.88 23.15
CA ALA A 108 1.95 7.32 24.23
C ALA A 108 1.47 8.65 24.83
N MET A 109 1.05 9.60 23.98
CA MET A 109 0.51 10.90 24.42
C MET A 109 -0.78 10.72 25.25
N MET A 110 -1.68 9.83 24.82
CA MET A 110 -2.87 9.46 25.62
C MET A 110 -2.50 8.96 27.03
N ARG A 111 -1.48 8.09 27.14
CA ARG A 111 -1.04 7.57 28.45
C ARG A 111 -0.38 8.64 29.33
N GLN A 112 0.18 9.67 28.72
CA GLN A 112 0.83 10.78 29.43
C GLN A 112 -0.15 11.88 29.83
N GLY A 113 -1.43 11.77 29.46
CA GLY A 113 -2.43 12.79 29.74
C GLY A 113 -2.19 14.09 28.98
N VAL A 114 -1.41 14.04 27.89
CA VAL A 114 -1.29 15.16 26.96
C VAL A 114 -2.65 15.29 26.28
N GLY A 115 -3.28 16.46 26.43
CA GLY A 115 -4.55 16.79 25.79
C GLY A 115 -4.44 16.75 24.26
N PRO A 116 -5.56 16.93 23.54
CA PRO A 116 -5.59 16.85 22.08
C PRO A 116 -4.52 17.70 21.38
#